data_AF-A0AA52FEQ1-F1
#
_entry.id   AF-A0AA52FEQ1-F1
#
_cell.length_a   1.000
_cell.length_b   1.000
_cell.length_c   1.000
_cell.angle_alpha   90.00
_cell.angle_beta   90.00
_cell.angle_gamma   90.00
#
_symmetry.space_group_name_H-M   'P 1'
#
loop_
_entity.id
_entity.type
_entity.pdbx_description
1 polymer ?
#
loop_
_entity_poly.entity_id
_entity_poly.type
_entity_poly.pdbx_seq_one_letter_code
_entity_poly.pdbx_strand_id
1 'polypeptide(L)'
;MLIPAAATGPHEAPAGSGPYPPGGQEGRVVARIAELEKRLGDPTDERGEVSYARLLEADERGELSEAGERALDELVLNADFVPHRLGGRLERLDTLVRVMRQVFRRDIALGLGYGVTSFMAATNVWSSGTEQQQRRLADLLLDGQKVSVAYHELAHGNDFVRNEFQARPVDGGYLLRGAKQVINNADRAAAWVLFSRTSPAPGSRSHSVVLAERAGVDASRYRVLPRYHAVGVRGCHLSGLDFDDCPVPAEALVGEEGKGVELALRAFQMTRSAVPGMAIGATDTALRTVTGFALGRQLYRKSVMDIPHAKATLSTTFLDLLISDSLSLAATRAVHVLPEETSVYAAAVKYLVPKMLTDAMYDLSIVLGARFYVREGEFGIFQKHVRDLPVLSLGHAGSAACQATIIPQLSRLARRSWFSDDPAPGSVFRLREDLPDLPFDRLTLASGHDGLSASLVAAVDELPSGSAEERAAHGAALRLMDELRQIQEQSLHLAPQDRTALASPATFALADRYAVVLAAASVIGVWQQAQGGEDAFLADPAWLAAALHRLGRRLGHPLPDLPDSCETRLHEEVLTRFHETRSYDLYNAPLAG
;
A
#
# COMPACT_ATOMS: atom_id res chain seq x y z
N MET A 1 9.69 -0.50 54.48
CA MET A 1 10.96 -0.19 53.80
C MET A 1 10.60 0.25 52.38
N LEU A 2 10.64 1.56 52.14
CA LEU A 2 10.30 2.19 50.87
C LEU A 2 11.52 2.09 49.94
N ILE A 3 11.35 1.50 48.75
CA ILE A 3 12.36 1.49 47.69
C ILE A 3 12.09 2.73 46.80
N PRO A 4 13.08 3.59 46.54
CA PRO A 4 12.84 4.83 45.80
C PRO A 4 12.69 4.56 44.29
N ALA A 5 11.76 5.27 43.67
CA ALA A 5 11.55 5.31 42.23
C ALA A 5 12.79 5.93 41.54
N ALA A 6 13.38 5.21 40.60
CA ALA A 6 14.42 5.74 39.73
C ALA A 6 13.77 6.68 38.70
N ALA A 7 14.10 7.97 38.79
CA ALA A 7 13.79 8.94 37.75
C ALA A 7 14.66 8.62 36.52
N THR A 8 14.03 8.16 35.44
CA THR A 8 14.68 8.06 34.13
C THR A 8 14.83 9.48 33.55
N GLY A 9 16.08 9.87 33.28
CA GLY A 9 16.40 11.10 32.57
C GLY A 9 15.91 11.07 31.11
N PRO A 10 15.97 12.20 30.39
CA PRO A 10 15.59 12.25 28.98
C PRO A 10 16.45 11.26 28.19
N HIS A 11 15.78 10.32 27.52
CA HIS A 11 16.41 9.35 26.63
C HIS A 11 17.06 10.12 25.48
N GLU A 12 18.39 10.09 25.36
CA GLU A 12 19.05 10.55 24.14
C GLU A 12 18.59 9.65 22.99
N ALA A 13 18.06 10.26 21.94
CA ALA A 13 17.62 9.53 20.76
C ALA A 13 18.82 8.84 20.11
N PRO A 14 18.70 7.58 19.64
CA PRO A 14 19.81 6.85 19.04
C PRO A 14 20.46 7.64 17.90
N ALA A 15 21.78 7.55 17.76
CA ALA A 15 22.51 8.27 16.71
C ALA A 15 21.93 7.92 15.33
N GLY A 16 21.37 8.93 14.64
CA GLY A 16 20.72 8.76 13.34
C GLY A 16 19.18 8.82 13.36
N SER A 17 18.51 8.78 14.52
CA SER A 17 17.05 8.96 14.63
C SER A 17 16.59 10.42 14.64
N GLY A 18 17.50 11.37 14.45
CA GLY A 18 17.19 12.80 14.48
C GLY A 18 16.26 13.24 13.34
N PRO A 19 15.55 14.37 13.50
CA PRO A 19 14.78 14.96 12.42
C PRO A 19 15.69 15.28 11.23
N TYR A 20 15.12 15.22 10.03
CA TYR A 20 15.83 15.48 8.78
C TYR A 20 16.61 16.82 8.76
N PRO A 21 17.66 16.94 7.94
CA PRO A 21 18.35 18.20 7.72
C PRO A 21 17.41 19.30 7.20
N PRO A 22 17.74 20.58 7.44
CA PRO A 22 16.89 21.71 7.02
C PRO A 22 16.67 21.72 5.50
N GLY A 23 15.40 21.82 5.09
CA GLY A 23 14.90 21.79 3.70
C GLY A 23 13.39 21.49 3.68
N GLY A 24 12.66 21.81 2.60
CA GLY A 24 11.22 21.48 2.48
C GLY A 24 10.92 19.98 2.50
N GLN A 25 9.65 19.55 2.62
CA GLN A 25 9.32 18.12 2.77
C GLN A 25 9.83 17.27 1.59
N GLU A 26 9.87 17.82 0.38
CA GLU A 26 10.41 17.14 -0.81
C GLU A 26 11.93 16.88 -0.73
N GLY A 27 12.72 17.86 -0.30
CA GLY A 27 14.17 17.70 -0.20
C GLY A 27 14.57 16.62 0.80
N ARG A 28 13.80 16.51 1.89
CA ARG A 28 13.99 15.48 2.93
C ARG A 28 13.77 14.07 2.40
N VAL A 29 12.66 13.82 1.70
CA VAL A 29 12.35 12.49 1.15
C VAL A 29 13.33 12.08 0.05
N VAL A 30 13.78 13.02 -0.79
CA VAL A 30 14.81 12.75 -1.81
C VAL A 30 16.11 12.33 -1.15
N ALA A 31 16.56 13.05 -0.12
CA ALA A 31 17.74 12.68 0.64
C ALA A 31 17.61 11.30 1.29
N ARG A 32 16.44 10.97 1.85
CA ARG A 32 16.17 9.66 2.45
C ARG A 32 16.26 8.51 1.45
N ILE A 33 15.66 8.69 0.28
CA ILE A 33 15.67 7.69 -0.79
C ILE A 33 17.10 7.46 -1.27
N ALA A 34 17.88 8.53 -1.45
CA ALA A 34 19.27 8.43 -1.87
C ALA A 34 20.15 7.71 -0.82
N GLU A 35 19.94 7.97 0.47
CA GLU A 35 20.60 7.26 1.57
C GLU A 35 20.26 5.76 1.55
N LEU A 36 18.98 5.43 1.40
CA LEU A 36 18.50 4.04 1.35
C LEU A 36 19.03 3.30 0.12
N GLU A 37 18.92 3.87 -1.09
CA GLU A 37 19.47 3.27 -2.31
C GLU A 37 20.98 3.08 -2.23
N LYS A 38 21.72 4.04 -1.66
CA LYS A 38 23.16 3.92 -1.44
C LYS A 38 23.50 2.76 -0.50
N ARG A 39 22.73 2.55 0.57
CA ARG A 39 22.97 1.48 1.53
C ARG A 39 22.59 0.10 0.99
N LEU A 40 21.53 0.02 0.20
CA LEU A 40 21.06 -1.22 -0.43
C LEU A 40 21.94 -1.61 -1.63
N GLY A 41 22.56 -0.65 -2.32
CA GLY A 41 23.48 -0.87 -3.43
C GLY A 41 22.80 -1.30 -4.73
N ASP A 42 23.59 -1.69 -5.74
CA ASP A 42 23.07 -2.29 -6.98
C ASP A 42 22.58 -3.72 -6.69
N PRO A 43 21.30 -4.05 -6.94
CA PRO A 43 20.79 -5.39 -6.64
C PRO A 43 21.32 -6.47 -7.59
N THR A 44 21.91 -6.10 -8.72
CA THR A 44 22.46 -7.01 -9.73
C THR A 44 23.93 -7.37 -9.48
N ASP A 45 24.64 -6.61 -8.63
CA ASP A 45 25.97 -6.99 -8.18
C ASP A 45 25.90 -8.16 -7.20
N GLU A 46 26.24 -9.37 -7.65
CA GLU A 46 26.24 -10.60 -6.83
C GLU A 46 27.15 -10.51 -5.58
N ARG A 47 28.09 -9.57 -5.55
CA ARG A 47 28.95 -9.32 -4.37
C ARG A 47 28.26 -8.50 -3.30
N GLY A 48 27.21 -7.75 -3.66
CA GLY A 48 26.41 -6.95 -2.75
C GLY A 48 25.69 -7.80 -1.71
N GLU A 49 25.62 -7.31 -0.48
CA GLU A 49 24.98 -8.02 0.64
C GLU A 49 23.46 -8.15 0.49
N VAL A 50 22.82 -7.20 -0.21
CA VAL A 50 21.37 -7.15 -0.48
C VAL A 50 21.09 -7.32 -1.99
N SER A 51 21.92 -8.12 -2.66
CA SER A 51 21.74 -8.46 -4.08
C SER A 51 20.62 -9.48 -4.29
N TYR A 52 20.09 -9.55 -5.52
CA TYR A 52 19.07 -10.53 -5.89
C TYR A 52 19.52 -11.97 -5.64
N ALA A 53 20.80 -12.29 -5.88
CA ALA A 53 21.35 -13.61 -5.59
C ALA A 53 21.19 -13.98 -4.09
N ARG A 54 21.58 -13.07 -3.18
CA ARG A 54 21.45 -13.31 -1.73
C ARG A 54 20.01 -13.33 -1.25
N LEU A 55 19.15 -12.51 -1.83
CA LEU A 55 17.71 -12.51 -1.54
C LEU A 55 17.04 -13.83 -1.98
N LEU A 56 17.45 -14.39 -3.12
CA LEU A 56 16.97 -15.70 -3.59
C LEU A 56 17.47 -16.84 -2.71
N GLU A 57 18.74 -16.82 -2.29
CA GLU A 57 19.30 -17.80 -1.35
C GLU A 57 18.52 -17.81 -0.02
N ALA A 58 18.19 -16.62 0.52
CA ALA A 58 17.37 -16.49 1.73
C ALA A 58 15.95 -17.05 1.51
N ASP A 59 15.32 -16.75 0.36
CA ASP A 59 14.01 -17.28 0.00
C ASP A 59 14.00 -18.81 -0.08
N GLU A 60 15.07 -19.44 -0.62
CA GLU A 60 15.17 -20.89 -0.67
C GLU A 60 15.25 -21.54 0.70
N ARG A 61 15.99 -20.91 1.64
CA ARG A 61 16.02 -21.31 3.05
C ARG A 61 14.73 -21.00 3.80
N GLY A 62 13.85 -20.19 3.21
CA GLY A 62 12.63 -19.70 3.88
C GLY A 62 12.96 -18.73 5.01
N GLU A 63 14.01 -17.94 4.87
CA GLU A 63 14.49 -16.98 5.86
C GLU A 63 14.38 -15.56 5.30
N LEU A 64 14.21 -14.58 6.18
CA LEU A 64 14.43 -13.18 5.82
C LEU A 64 15.93 -12.95 5.56
N SER A 65 16.23 -12.01 4.67
CA SER A 65 17.62 -11.63 4.41
C SER A 65 18.19 -10.92 5.63
N GLU A 66 19.04 -11.60 6.40
CA GLU A 66 19.68 -11.04 7.59
C GLU A 66 20.47 -9.78 7.26
N ALA A 67 21.20 -9.78 6.14
CA ALA A 67 21.93 -8.59 5.69
C ALA A 67 21.01 -7.44 5.29
N GLY A 68 19.86 -7.76 4.67
CA GLY A 68 18.80 -6.80 4.41
C GLY A 68 18.24 -6.20 5.70
N GLU A 69 17.95 -7.02 6.72
CA GLU A 69 17.45 -6.53 8.00
C GLU A 69 18.47 -5.63 8.70
N ARG A 70 19.74 -6.04 8.78
CA ARG A 70 20.82 -5.20 9.34
C ARG A 70 20.96 -3.87 8.60
N ALA A 71 20.91 -3.88 7.27
CA ALA A 71 21.00 -2.66 6.47
C ALA A 71 19.89 -1.66 6.79
N LEU A 72 18.67 -2.15 7.05
CA LEU A 72 17.53 -1.31 7.42
C LEU A 72 17.59 -0.87 8.89
N ASP A 73 18.10 -1.70 9.79
CA ASP A 73 18.33 -1.34 11.20
C ASP A 73 19.41 -0.27 11.36
N GLU A 74 20.52 -0.36 10.62
CA GLU A 74 21.58 0.67 10.58
C GLU A 74 21.05 2.04 10.13
N LEU A 75 20.01 2.05 9.28
CA LEU A 75 19.32 3.27 8.83
C LEU A 75 18.20 3.71 9.76
N VAL A 76 17.96 2.98 10.85
CA VAL A 76 16.83 3.17 11.77
C VAL A 76 15.53 3.33 10.99
N LEU A 77 15.24 2.41 10.06
CA LEU A 77 14.09 2.50 9.16
C LEU A 77 12.76 2.56 9.93
N ASN A 78 12.68 1.92 11.10
CA ASN A 78 11.49 2.01 11.95
C ASN A 78 11.08 3.45 12.33
N ALA A 79 12.03 4.40 12.36
CA ALA A 79 11.70 5.81 12.61
C ALA A 79 10.83 6.40 11.49
N ASP A 80 10.86 5.84 10.27
CA ASP A 80 9.95 6.21 9.17
C ASP A 80 8.48 5.79 9.45
N PHE A 81 8.22 4.96 10.46
CA PHE A 81 6.87 4.59 10.92
C PHE A 81 6.37 5.40 12.13
N VAL A 82 7.23 6.27 12.69
CA VAL A 82 6.95 7.07 13.88
C VAL A 82 6.66 8.52 13.48
N PRO A 83 5.53 9.12 13.92
CA PRO A 83 5.21 10.52 13.65
C PRO A 83 6.34 11.47 14.00
N HIS A 84 6.56 12.50 13.18
CA HIS A 84 7.62 13.49 13.42
C HIS A 84 7.51 14.16 14.81
N ARG A 85 6.29 14.45 15.27
CA ARG A 85 6.03 14.99 16.62
C ARG A 85 6.42 14.07 17.78
N LEU A 86 6.71 12.80 17.51
CA LEU A 86 7.17 11.79 18.47
C LEU A 86 8.65 11.42 18.25
N GLY A 87 9.41 12.24 17.52
CA GLY A 87 10.84 12.03 17.26
C GLY A 87 11.14 11.11 16.08
N GLY A 88 10.14 10.75 15.27
CA GLY A 88 10.33 9.96 14.05
C GLY A 88 10.41 10.79 12.76
N ARG A 89 10.19 10.13 11.63
CA ARG A 89 10.27 10.72 10.27
C ARG A 89 8.95 10.67 9.50
N LEU A 90 7.89 10.09 10.08
CA LEU A 90 6.57 10.03 9.45
C LEU A 90 5.88 11.41 9.51
N GLU A 91 6.01 12.16 8.43
CA GLU A 91 5.28 13.42 8.22
C GLU A 91 4.15 13.23 7.21
N ARG A 92 4.43 12.50 6.11
CA ARG A 92 3.48 12.27 5.03
C ARG A 92 3.38 10.82 4.58
N LEU A 93 2.17 10.39 4.26
CA LEU A 93 1.93 9.01 3.84
C LEU A 93 2.51 8.70 2.46
N ASP A 94 2.44 9.64 1.52
CA ASP A 94 3.03 9.52 0.18
C ASP A 94 4.56 9.42 0.24
N THR A 95 5.21 10.13 1.16
CA THR A 95 6.67 9.99 1.38
C THR A 95 7.04 8.65 1.97
N LEU A 96 6.27 8.13 2.91
CA LEU A 96 6.48 6.79 3.46
C LEU A 96 6.40 5.74 2.33
N VAL A 97 5.45 5.90 1.41
CA VAL A 97 5.35 5.04 0.22
C VAL A 97 6.63 5.11 -0.62
N ARG A 98 7.13 6.30 -0.94
CA ARG A 98 8.34 6.47 -1.76
C ARG A 98 9.61 5.90 -1.13
N VAL A 99 9.75 6.03 0.20
CA VAL A 99 10.87 5.46 0.97
C VAL A 99 10.77 3.94 0.97
N MET A 100 9.65 3.38 1.40
CA MET A 100 9.47 1.93 1.50
C MET A 100 9.46 1.24 0.14
N ARG A 101 9.08 1.94 -0.94
CA ARG A 101 9.16 1.42 -2.31
C ARG A 101 10.56 0.92 -2.66
N GLN A 102 11.62 1.55 -2.17
CA GLN A 102 12.99 1.10 -2.45
C GLN A 102 13.26 -0.28 -1.84
N VAL A 103 12.70 -0.58 -0.67
CA VAL A 103 12.79 -1.91 -0.05
C VAL A 103 11.97 -2.93 -0.83
N PHE A 104 10.74 -2.58 -1.23
CA PHE A 104 9.86 -3.47 -1.99
C PHE A 104 10.35 -3.74 -3.41
N ARG A 105 11.14 -2.84 -4.00
CA ARG A 105 11.89 -3.08 -5.25
C ARG A 105 12.93 -4.19 -5.09
N ARG A 106 13.49 -4.37 -3.89
CA ARG A 106 14.45 -5.45 -3.61
C ARG A 106 13.73 -6.74 -3.33
N ASP A 107 12.84 -6.70 -2.34
CA ASP A 107 12.15 -7.88 -1.84
C ASP A 107 10.89 -7.51 -1.06
N ILE A 108 9.74 -8.01 -1.52
CA ILE A 108 8.46 -7.88 -0.83
C ILE A 108 8.54 -8.54 0.56
N ALA A 109 9.22 -9.69 0.67
CA ALA A 109 9.37 -10.39 1.95
C ALA A 109 10.21 -9.57 2.93
N LEU A 110 11.30 -8.94 2.48
CA LEU A 110 12.06 -7.98 3.28
C LEU A 110 11.20 -6.79 3.73
N GLY A 111 10.45 -6.14 2.83
CA GLY A 111 9.60 -5.00 3.20
C GLY A 111 8.54 -5.35 4.24
N LEU A 112 7.79 -6.43 4.01
CA LEU A 112 6.74 -6.88 4.94
C LEU A 112 7.31 -7.46 6.22
N GLY A 113 8.29 -8.34 6.08
CA GLY A 113 8.95 -9.07 7.15
C GLY A 113 9.69 -8.13 8.09
N TYR A 114 10.48 -7.18 7.57
CA TYR A 114 11.25 -6.26 8.38
C TYR A 114 10.38 -5.38 9.28
N GLY A 115 9.35 -4.72 8.75
CA GLY A 115 8.74 -3.63 9.54
C GLY A 115 7.41 -3.04 9.09
N VAL A 116 6.89 -3.30 7.87
CA VAL A 116 5.57 -2.73 7.50
C VAL A 116 4.45 -3.17 8.45
N THR A 117 4.55 -4.38 9.02
CA THR A 117 3.61 -4.82 10.08
C THR A 117 3.66 -3.92 11.32
N SER A 118 4.82 -3.35 11.66
CA SER A 118 4.96 -2.40 12.76
C SER A 118 4.29 -1.06 12.45
N PHE A 119 4.39 -0.56 11.21
CA PHE A 119 3.55 0.55 10.76
C PHE A 119 2.06 0.24 10.91
N MET A 120 1.61 -0.94 10.46
CA MET A 120 0.21 -1.35 10.57
C MET A 120 -0.28 -1.45 12.03
N ALA A 121 0.58 -1.88 12.95
CA ALA A 121 0.27 -1.88 14.37
C ALA A 121 0.19 -0.45 14.91
N ALA A 122 1.20 0.35 14.59
CA ALA A 122 1.38 1.67 15.14
C ALA A 122 0.27 2.65 14.75
N THR A 123 -0.30 2.54 13.54
CA THR A 123 -1.43 3.39 13.13
C THR A 123 -2.64 3.30 14.06
N ASN A 124 -2.90 2.15 14.71
CA ASN A 124 -3.95 2.04 15.73
C ASN A 124 -3.66 2.94 16.94
N VAL A 125 -2.41 2.93 17.42
CA VAL A 125 -1.99 3.69 18.60
C VAL A 125 -1.83 5.17 18.25
N TRP A 126 -1.37 5.51 17.06
CA TRP A 126 -1.34 6.90 16.57
C TRP A 126 -2.74 7.50 16.47
N SER A 127 -3.76 6.69 16.17
CA SER A 127 -5.14 7.14 15.97
C SER A 127 -5.93 7.30 17.26
N SER A 128 -5.71 6.46 18.26
CA SER A 128 -6.53 6.49 19.48
C SER A 128 -5.81 6.09 20.77
N GLY A 129 -4.50 5.88 20.71
CA GLY A 129 -3.70 5.65 21.91
C GLY A 129 -3.54 6.91 22.75
N THR A 130 -3.39 6.74 24.05
CA THR A 130 -3.05 7.84 24.97
C THR A 130 -1.67 8.41 24.66
N GLU A 131 -1.35 9.62 25.12
CA GLU A 131 0.00 10.19 24.95
C GLU A 131 1.09 9.25 25.47
N GLN A 132 0.83 8.56 26.58
CA GLN A 132 1.77 7.60 27.15
C GLN A 132 1.96 6.38 26.25
N GLN A 133 0.87 5.79 25.74
CA GLN A 133 0.95 4.68 24.78
C GLN A 133 1.68 5.08 23.51
N GLN A 134 1.40 6.28 22.99
CA GLN A 134 2.07 6.81 21.80
C GLN A 134 3.57 6.99 22.04
N ARG A 135 3.97 7.61 23.16
CA ARG A 135 5.40 7.78 23.49
C ARG A 135 6.11 6.44 23.65
N ARG A 136 5.57 5.52 24.47
CA ARG A 136 6.18 4.20 24.66
C ARG A 136 6.32 3.42 23.35
N LEU A 137 5.28 3.46 22.49
CA LEU A 137 5.35 2.78 21.20
C LEU A 137 6.39 3.43 20.27
N ALA A 138 6.50 4.76 20.28
CA ALA A 138 7.52 5.48 19.53
C ALA A 138 8.92 5.06 19.98
N ASP A 139 9.16 5.02 21.29
CA ASP A 139 10.45 4.61 21.88
C ASP A 139 10.83 3.18 21.41
N LEU A 140 9.89 2.21 21.49
CA LEU A 140 10.14 0.84 21.00
C LEU A 140 10.56 0.82 19.52
N LEU A 141 9.87 1.59 18.67
CA LEU A 141 10.17 1.63 17.24
C LEU A 141 11.50 2.35 16.96
N LEU A 142 11.79 3.45 17.65
CA LEU A 142 13.05 4.20 17.53
C LEU A 142 14.25 3.38 17.99
N ASP A 143 14.07 2.49 18.96
CA ASP A 143 15.06 1.50 19.42
C ASP A 143 15.19 0.30 18.46
N GLY A 144 14.55 0.33 17.30
CA GLY A 144 14.62 -0.72 16.28
C GLY A 144 13.75 -1.94 16.57
N GLN A 145 12.99 -1.96 17.68
CA GLN A 145 12.14 -3.09 18.04
C GLN A 145 10.93 -3.20 17.11
N LYS A 146 10.40 -4.42 16.97
CA LYS A 146 9.25 -4.69 16.11
C LYS A 146 7.96 -4.73 16.93
N VAL A 147 6.88 -4.27 16.32
CA VAL A 147 5.52 -4.36 16.84
C VAL A 147 4.67 -5.12 15.84
N SER A 148 3.79 -5.99 16.33
CA SER A 148 2.89 -6.78 15.47
C SER A 148 1.44 -6.43 15.74
N VAL A 149 0.61 -6.58 14.70
CA VAL A 149 -0.83 -6.40 14.81
C VAL A 149 -1.57 -7.69 14.49
N ALA A 150 -2.54 -8.03 15.32
CA ALA A 150 -3.29 -9.28 15.23
C ALA A 150 -4.80 -9.05 15.16
N TYR A 151 -5.32 -9.00 13.92
CA TYR A 151 -6.75 -9.02 13.64
C TYR A 151 -7.27 -10.40 13.25
N HIS A 152 -6.41 -11.18 12.59
CA HIS A 152 -6.83 -12.36 11.84
C HIS A 152 -6.86 -13.62 12.71
N GLU A 153 -7.85 -14.45 12.41
CA GLU A 153 -8.01 -15.82 12.90
C GLU A 153 -8.38 -16.66 11.68
N LEU A 154 -7.70 -17.80 11.47
CA LEU A 154 -7.90 -18.64 10.29
C LEU A 154 -9.36 -19.08 10.14
N ALA A 155 -10.06 -19.27 11.27
CA ALA A 155 -11.47 -19.67 11.30
C ALA A 155 -12.44 -18.60 10.74
N HIS A 156 -12.06 -17.31 10.75
CA HIS A 156 -12.96 -16.21 10.39
C HIS A 156 -12.49 -15.40 9.18
N GLY A 157 -11.24 -15.56 8.76
CA GLY A 157 -10.79 -14.98 7.50
C GLY A 157 -10.81 -13.44 7.51
N ASN A 158 -11.53 -12.88 6.56
CA ASN A 158 -11.76 -11.43 6.43
C ASN A 158 -12.97 -10.93 7.24
N ASP A 159 -13.79 -11.84 7.79
CA ASP A 159 -14.89 -11.48 8.71
C ASP A 159 -14.35 -11.29 10.13
N PHE A 160 -13.42 -10.33 10.25
CA PHE A 160 -12.65 -10.12 11.48
C PHE A 160 -13.50 -9.66 12.67
N VAL A 161 -14.77 -9.30 12.47
CA VAL A 161 -15.71 -8.94 13.54
C VAL A 161 -16.38 -10.17 14.18
N ARG A 162 -16.19 -11.38 13.64
CA ARG A 162 -16.64 -12.65 14.24
C ARG A 162 -15.59 -13.36 15.10
N ASN A 163 -14.44 -12.71 15.22
CA ASN A 163 -13.28 -13.09 16.02
C ASN A 163 -13.63 -13.57 17.44
N GLU A 164 -12.92 -14.62 17.86
CA GLU A 164 -13.14 -15.34 19.11
C GLU A 164 -12.13 -14.98 20.20
N PHE A 165 -10.97 -14.43 19.85
CA PHE A 165 -9.96 -14.00 20.82
C PHE A 165 -10.52 -12.95 21.78
N GLN A 166 -10.36 -13.19 23.07
CA GLN A 166 -11.02 -12.40 24.11
C GLN A 166 -10.02 -11.55 24.88
N ALA A 167 -10.46 -10.35 25.24
CA ALA A 167 -9.91 -9.58 26.35
C ALA A 167 -11.06 -9.42 27.35
N ARG A 168 -11.20 -10.39 28.27
CA ARG A 168 -12.32 -10.42 29.22
C ARG A 168 -12.09 -9.39 30.33
N PRO A 169 -13.01 -8.42 30.53
CA PRO A 169 -12.86 -7.44 31.60
C PRO A 169 -12.78 -8.10 32.98
N VAL A 170 -11.86 -7.62 33.81
CA VAL A 170 -11.70 -7.96 35.23
C VAL A 170 -11.42 -6.70 36.03
N ASP A 171 -11.44 -6.78 37.37
CA ASP A 171 -11.05 -5.65 38.19
C ASP A 171 -9.60 -5.24 37.90
N GLY A 172 -9.39 -3.97 37.55
CA GLY A 172 -8.07 -3.42 37.20
C GLY A 172 -7.53 -3.75 35.80
N GLY A 173 -8.26 -4.47 34.93
CA GLY A 173 -7.77 -4.74 33.57
C GLY A 173 -8.54 -5.81 32.79
N TYR A 174 -7.82 -6.62 32.02
CA TYR A 174 -8.38 -7.65 31.15
C TYR A 174 -7.62 -8.97 31.26
N LEU A 175 -8.30 -10.08 30.99
CA LEU A 175 -7.70 -11.39 30.78
C LEU A 175 -7.74 -11.74 29.30
N LEU A 176 -6.57 -11.89 28.69
CA LEU A 176 -6.42 -12.32 27.31
C LEU A 176 -6.60 -13.84 27.22
N ARG A 177 -7.44 -14.31 26.29
CA ARG A 177 -7.70 -15.73 26.09
C ARG A 177 -7.92 -16.08 24.61
N GLY A 178 -7.28 -17.17 24.19
CA GLY A 178 -7.42 -17.76 22.86
C GLY A 178 -6.22 -17.47 21.95
N ALA A 179 -6.36 -17.85 20.68
CA ALA A 179 -5.26 -17.83 19.73
C ALA A 179 -5.44 -16.80 18.60
N LYS A 180 -4.32 -16.17 18.22
CA LYS A 180 -4.13 -15.44 16.96
C LYS A 180 -3.14 -16.19 16.10
N GLN A 181 -3.47 -16.37 14.83
CA GLN A 181 -2.70 -17.21 13.91
C GLN A 181 -2.25 -16.42 12.69
N VAL A 182 -1.12 -16.82 12.11
CA VAL A 182 -0.54 -16.21 10.89
C VAL A 182 -0.27 -14.71 11.09
N ILE A 183 0.31 -14.37 12.24
CA ILE A 183 0.67 -13.01 12.59
C ILE A 183 2.15 -12.81 12.29
N ASN A 184 2.44 -11.88 11.38
CA ASN A 184 3.82 -11.56 11.01
C ASN A 184 4.57 -10.95 12.20
N ASN A 185 5.80 -11.39 12.43
CA ASN A 185 6.71 -10.98 13.50
C ASN A 185 6.22 -11.23 14.93
N ALA A 186 5.17 -12.03 15.15
CA ALA A 186 4.61 -12.18 16.50
C ALA A 186 5.62 -12.77 17.51
N ASP A 187 6.51 -13.64 17.04
CA ASP A 187 7.59 -14.30 17.79
C ASP A 187 8.71 -13.34 18.22
N ARG A 188 8.95 -12.29 17.44
CA ARG A 188 10.03 -11.31 17.65
C ARG A 188 9.55 -9.90 18.02
N ALA A 189 8.24 -9.69 18.14
CA ALA A 189 7.69 -8.41 18.53
C ALA A 189 7.92 -8.12 20.02
N ALA A 190 8.18 -6.85 20.32
CA ALA A 190 8.25 -6.29 21.66
C ALA A 190 6.87 -5.87 22.19
N ALA A 191 5.91 -5.63 21.30
CA ALA A 191 4.52 -5.38 21.65
C ALA A 191 3.55 -5.93 20.60
N TRP A 192 2.34 -6.26 21.04
CA TRP A 192 1.26 -6.74 20.18
C TRP A 192 0.04 -5.84 20.30
N VAL A 193 -0.47 -5.40 19.15
CA VAL A 193 -1.77 -4.73 19.02
C VAL A 193 -2.82 -5.80 18.69
N LEU A 194 -3.64 -6.15 19.67
CA LEU A 194 -4.55 -7.28 19.66
C LEU A 194 -6.00 -6.81 19.51
N PHE A 195 -6.62 -7.11 18.38
CA PHE A 195 -8.06 -6.90 18.19
C PHE A 195 -8.82 -8.02 18.87
N SER A 196 -9.60 -7.63 19.89
CA SER A 196 -10.09 -8.55 20.91
C SER A 196 -11.57 -8.32 21.20
N ARG A 197 -12.31 -9.39 21.40
CA ARG A 197 -13.68 -9.33 21.90
C ARG A 197 -13.66 -9.00 23.39
N THR A 198 -14.32 -7.90 23.79
CA THR A 198 -14.43 -7.46 25.19
C THR A 198 -15.85 -7.63 25.75
N SER A 199 -16.85 -7.89 24.91
CA SER A 199 -18.24 -8.08 25.35
C SER A 199 -18.92 -9.28 24.67
N PRO A 200 -19.82 -10.00 25.37
CA PRO A 200 -20.63 -11.05 24.76
C PRO A 200 -21.73 -10.49 23.85
N ALA A 201 -22.06 -9.20 23.93
CA ALA A 201 -23.10 -8.58 23.10
C ALA A 201 -22.79 -8.73 21.60
N PRO A 202 -23.80 -8.85 20.72
CA PRO A 202 -23.57 -8.85 19.29
C PRO A 202 -23.25 -7.45 18.75
N GLY A 203 -22.64 -7.40 17.57
CA GLY A 203 -22.42 -6.16 16.81
C GLY A 203 -21.07 -5.50 17.06
N SER A 204 -20.84 -4.36 16.41
CA SER A 204 -19.53 -3.69 16.37
C SER A 204 -19.01 -3.19 17.71
N ARG A 205 -19.90 -2.99 18.71
CA ARG A 205 -19.55 -2.54 20.06
C ARG A 205 -18.97 -3.63 20.97
N SER A 206 -18.78 -4.82 20.44
CA SER A 206 -18.30 -5.98 21.20
C SER A 206 -16.78 -6.15 21.22
N HIS A 207 -16.06 -5.35 20.42
CA HIS A 207 -14.64 -5.48 20.23
C HIS A 207 -13.90 -4.21 20.64
N SER A 208 -12.68 -4.41 21.15
CA SER A 208 -11.73 -3.37 21.52
C SER A 208 -10.34 -3.73 20.98
N VAL A 209 -9.40 -2.79 21.10
CA VAL A 209 -7.99 -3.02 20.76
C VAL A 209 -7.17 -2.94 22.04
N VAL A 210 -6.27 -3.91 22.22
CA VAL A 210 -5.37 -3.98 23.37
C VAL A 210 -3.92 -3.91 22.89
N LEU A 211 -3.12 -3.01 23.47
CA LEU A 211 -1.67 -2.94 23.31
C LEU A 211 -1.01 -3.70 24.46
N ALA A 212 -0.49 -4.90 24.18
CA ALA A 212 0.23 -5.73 25.13
C ALA A 212 1.74 -5.64 24.88
N GLU A 213 2.47 -4.97 25.77
CA GLU A 213 3.94 -4.91 25.74
C GLU A 213 4.53 -6.18 26.35
N ARG A 214 5.32 -6.92 25.57
CA ARG A 214 5.82 -8.27 25.89
C ARG A 214 6.53 -8.35 27.24
N ALA A 215 7.29 -7.32 27.61
CA ALA A 215 8.01 -7.26 28.89
C ALA A 215 7.09 -7.26 30.12
N GLY A 216 5.83 -6.82 29.96
CA GLY A 216 4.82 -6.78 31.02
C GLY A 216 3.86 -7.96 31.01
N VAL A 217 4.01 -8.92 30.09
CA VAL A 217 3.12 -10.07 29.94
C VAL A 217 3.73 -11.29 30.66
N ASP A 218 2.92 -11.99 31.45
CA ASP A 218 3.35 -13.21 32.15
C ASP A 218 3.69 -14.32 31.14
N ALA A 219 4.97 -14.65 31.03
CA ALA A 219 5.48 -15.66 30.10
C ALA A 219 4.96 -17.09 30.37
N SER A 220 4.36 -17.36 31.53
CA SER A 220 3.69 -18.64 31.82
C SER A 220 2.26 -18.71 31.28
N ARG A 221 1.70 -17.58 30.84
CA ARG A 221 0.29 -17.41 30.44
C ARG A 221 0.08 -17.20 28.95
N TYR A 222 1.16 -17.21 28.16
CA TYR A 222 1.06 -17.21 26.71
C TYR A 222 2.14 -18.10 26.11
N ARG A 223 1.91 -18.53 24.87
CA ARG A 223 2.95 -19.15 24.05
C ARG A 223 2.92 -18.60 22.63
N VAL A 224 4.11 -18.48 22.05
CA VAL A 224 4.26 -18.22 20.62
C VAL A 224 3.99 -19.53 19.89
N LEU A 225 3.08 -19.50 18.91
CA LEU A 225 2.77 -20.65 18.07
C LEU A 225 3.88 -20.87 17.03
N PRO A 226 4.08 -22.12 16.55
CA PRO A 226 5.06 -22.40 15.51
C PRO A 226 4.85 -21.55 14.25
N ARG A 227 5.95 -21.33 13.53
CA ARG A 227 5.93 -20.62 12.26
C ARG A 227 5.14 -21.39 11.20
N TYR A 228 4.31 -20.68 10.45
CA TYR A 228 3.57 -21.14 9.29
C TYR A 228 4.42 -20.96 8.03
N HIS A 229 4.53 -22.00 7.21
CA HIS A 229 5.22 -21.93 5.91
C HIS A 229 4.26 -21.38 4.84
N ALA A 230 4.61 -20.24 4.26
CA ALA A 230 3.82 -19.59 3.21
C ALA A 230 4.32 -19.93 1.80
N VAL A 231 3.41 -19.83 0.81
CA VAL A 231 3.71 -20.07 -0.62
C VAL A 231 4.64 -18.99 -1.19
N GLY A 232 4.31 -17.73 -0.89
CA GLY A 232 5.16 -16.56 -1.10
C GLY A 232 5.55 -15.95 0.24
N VAL A 233 6.34 -14.89 0.19
CA VAL A 233 6.93 -14.21 1.34
C VAL A 233 7.56 -15.20 2.32
N ARG A 234 8.27 -16.20 1.77
CA ARG A 234 8.75 -17.38 2.50
C ARG A 234 9.64 -17.01 3.68
N GLY A 235 10.32 -15.87 3.62
CA GLY A 235 11.16 -15.34 4.68
C GLY A 235 10.40 -14.73 5.86
N CYS A 236 9.15 -14.30 5.69
CA CYS A 236 8.38 -13.64 6.75
C CYS A 236 8.13 -14.56 7.97
N HIS A 237 8.18 -13.97 9.16
CA HIS A 237 7.93 -14.65 10.43
C HIS A 237 6.43 -14.74 10.72
N LEU A 238 5.69 -15.47 9.89
CA LEU A 238 4.27 -15.74 10.12
C LEU A 238 4.14 -16.79 11.22
N SER A 239 3.89 -16.36 12.46
CA SER A 239 3.72 -17.25 13.62
C SER A 239 2.33 -17.02 14.23
N GLY A 240 2.17 -17.23 15.52
CA GLY A 240 0.93 -16.92 16.22
C GLY A 240 1.17 -16.74 17.71
N LEU A 241 0.09 -16.44 18.42
CA LEU A 241 0.07 -16.27 19.86
C LEU A 241 -1.11 -17.04 20.41
N ASP A 242 -0.94 -17.74 21.51
CA ASP A 242 -2.04 -18.33 22.27
C ASP A 242 -1.91 -17.93 23.73
N PHE A 243 -2.98 -17.34 24.28
CA PHE A 243 -3.04 -16.82 25.64
C PHE A 243 -4.02 -17.64 26.47
N ASP A 244 -3.65 -17.95 27.71
CA ASP A 244 -4.49 -18.66 28.68
C ASP A 244 -4.74 -17.79 29.91
N ASP A 245 -5.85 -17.04 29.89
CA ASP A 245 -6.23 -16.06 30.92
C ASP A 245 -5.05 -15.20 31.37
N CYS A 246 -4.35 -14.62 30.39
CA CYS A 246 -3.19 -13.80 30.66
C CYS A 246 -3.62 -12.39 31.09
N PRO A 247 -3.26 -11.93 32.29
CA PRO A 247 -3.62 -10.60 32.74
C PRO A 247 -2.87 -9.52 31.97
N VAL A 248 -3.60 -8.48 31.59
CA VAL A 248 -3.07 -7.20 31.12
C VAL A 248 -3.78 -6.07 31.85
N PRO A 249 -3.10 -4.97 32.16
CA PRO A 249 -3.69 -3.90 32.98
C PRO A 249 -4.67 -3.05 32.15
N ALA A 250 -5.51 -2.25 32.83
CA ALA A 250 -6.52 -1.43 32.17
C ALA A 250 -5.94 -0.45 31.13
N GLU A 251 -4.74 0.09 31.38
CA GLU A 251 -4.01 0.96 30.45
C GLU A 251 -3.53 0.27 29.17
N ALA A 252 -3.70 -1.05 29.04
CA ALA A 252 -3.46 -1.76 27.79
C ALA A 252 -4.55 -1.48 26.75
N LEU A 253 -5.74 -1.00 27.15
CA LEU A 253 -6.81 -0.64 26.22
C LEU A 253 -6.39 0.56 25.34
N VAL A 254 -6.51 0.42 24.02
CA VAL A 254 -6.27 1.51 23.06
C VAL A 254 -7.60 2.13 22.67
N GLY A 255 -7.74 3.43 22.95
CA GLY A 255 -9.01 4.15 22.76
C GLY A 255 -10.07 3.74 23.78
N GLU A 256 -11.32 3.67 23.33
CA GLU A 256 -12.46 3.35 24.19
C GLU A 256 -12.90 1.89 24.06
N GLU A 257 -13.42 1.31 25.14
CA GLU A 257 -13.97 -0.03 25.14
C GLU A 257 -15.18 -0.12 24.19
N GLY A 258 -15.23 -1.16 23.36
CA GLY A 258 -16.27 -1.36 22.35
C GLY A 258 -16.10 -0.50 21.09
N LYS A 259 -15.00 0.26 20.96
CA LYS A 259 -14.70 1.05 19.75
C LYS A 259 -13.68 0.40 18.83
N GLY A 260 -13.30 -0.86 19.07
CA GLY A 260 -12.25 -1.54 18.33
C GLY A 260 -12.51 -1.65 16.83
N VAL A 261 -13.75 -1.90 16.39
CA VAL A 261 -14.09 -1.99 14.96
C VAL A 261 -13.89 -0.64 14.27
N GLU A 262 -14.35 0.44 14.91
CA GLU A 262 -14.20 1.81 14.41
C GLU A 262 -12.71 2.19 14.32
N LEU A 263 -11.94 1.92 15.38
CA LEU A 263 -10.50 2.15 15.40
C LEU A 263 -9.77 1.37 14.29
N ALA A 264 -10.05 0.07 14.15
CA ALA A 264 -9.42 -0.76 13.13
C ALA A 264 -9.70 -0.24 11.71
N LEU A 265 -10.95 0.12 11.42
CA LEU A 265 -11.32 0.64 10.10
C LEU A 265 -10.70 2.01 9.78
N ARG A 266 -10.47 2.86 10.78
CA ARG A 266 -9.69 4.11 10.61
C ARG A 266 -8.21 3.81 10.34
N ALA A 267 -7.59 2.93 11.14
CA ALA A 267 -6.21 2.50 10.95
C ALA A 267 -5.98 1.85 9.57
N PHE A 268 -6.98 1.11 9.06
CA PHE A 268 -6.92 0.51 7.72
C PHE A 268 -6.86 1.54 6.61
N GLN A 269 -7.45 2.73 6.77
CA GLN A 269 -7.41 3.73 5.70
C GLN A 269 -5.97 4.17 5.39
N MET A 270 -5.13 4.29 6.42
CA MET A 270 -3.71 4.59 6.23
C MET A 270 -2.97 3.44 5.56
N THR A 271 -3.12 2.22 6.08
CA THR A 271 -2.37 1.05 5.59
C THR A 271 -2.81 0.62 4.20
N ARG A 272 -4.11 0.70 3.91
CA ARG A 272 -4.69 0.40 2.59
C ARG A 272 -4.31 1.44 1.53
N SER A 273 -4.11 2.70 1.91
CA SER A 273 -3.60 3.72 0.99
C SER A 273 -2.11 3.54 0.69
N ALA A 274 -1.31 3.19 1.70
CA ALA A 274 0.15 3.20 1.58
C ALA A 274 0.74 1.90 1.00
N VAL A 275 0.36 0.74 1.55
CA VAL A 275 1.04 -0.54 1.26
C VAL A 275 0.99 -0.93 -0.23
N PRO A 276 -0.13 -0.77 -0.96
CA PRO A 276 -0.15 -1.06 -2.39
C PRO A 276 0.83 -0.19 -3.18
N GLY A 277 0.96 1.09 -2.82
CA GLY A 277 1.92 2.01 -3.43
C GLY A 277 3.38 1.60 -3.19
N MET A 278 3.69 1.00 -2.04
CA MET A 278 5.03 0.45 -1.78
C MET A 278 5.34 -0.72 -2.72
N ALA A 279 4.36 -1.61 -2.90
CA ALA A 279 4.49 -2.81 -3.70
C ALA A 279 4.60 -2.60 -5.20
N ILE A 280 4.22 -1.43 -5.73
CA ILE A 280 4.50 -1.02 -7.12
C ILE A 280 5.98 -1.22 -7.44
N GLY A 281 6.87 -1.02 -6.45
CA GLY A 281 8.31 -1.27 -6.59
C GLY A 281 8.68 -2.68 -7.05
N ALA A 282 7.98 -3.71 -6.59
CA ALA A 282 8.28 -5.09 -7.01
C ALA A 282 7.98 -5.31 -8.50
N THR A 283 6.92 -4.69 -9.02
CA THR A 283 6.56 -4.76 -10.43
C THR A 283 7.44 -3.86 -11.30
N ASP A 284 7.94 -2.73 -10.78
CA ASP A 284 9.02 -1.95 -11.41
C ASP A 284 10.26 -2.84 -11.65
N THR A 285 10.71 -3.54 -10.61
CA THR A 285 11.81 -4.52 -10.72
C THR A 285 11.52 -5.61 -11.73
N ALA A 286 10.29 -6.13 -11.76
CA ALA A 286 9.90 -7.15 -12.72
C ALA A 286 9.92 -6.64 -14.17
N LEU A 287 9.39 -5.44 -14.43
CA LEU A 287 9.45 -4.81 -15.74
C LEU A 287 10.90 -4.61 -16.18
N ARG A 288 11.75 -4.08 -15.30
CA ARG A 288 13.19 -3.93 -15.57
C ARG A 288 13.86 -5.26 -15.92
N THR A 289 13.58 -6.29 -15.13
CA THR A 289 14.13 -7.64 -15.32
C THR A 289 13.75 -8.21 -16.70
N VAL A 290 12.48 -8.06 -17.10
CA VAL A 290 12.00 -8.57 -18.39
C VAL A 290 12.45 -7.69 -19.57
N THR A 291 12.59 -6.37 -19.40
CA THR A 291 13.20 -5.48 -20.40
C THR A 291 14.65 -5.89 -20.66
N GLY A 292 15.45 -6.14 -19.61
CA GLY A 292 16.83 -6.64 -19.75
C GLY A 292 16.90 -7.98 -20.49
N PHE A 293 16.04 -8.93 -20.11
CA PHE A 293 15.90 -10.21 -20.82
C PHE A 293 15.57 -10.00 -22.30
N ALA A 294 14.59 -9.15 -22.61
CA ALA A 294 14.11 -8.96 -23.96
C ALA A 294 15.15 -8.25 -24.85
N LEU A 295 15.94 -7.32 -24.31
CA LEU A 295 17.07 -6.67 -25.00
C LEU A 295 18.19 -7.68 -25.33
N GLY A 296 18.51 -8.58 -24.39
CA GLY A 296 19.58 -9.56 -24.55
C GLY A 296 19.20 -10.82 -25.35
N ARG A 297 17.91 -11.02 -25.68
CA ARG A 297 17.40 -12.27 -26.25
C ARG A 297 17.00 -12.11 -27.71
N GLN A 298 17.36 -13.10 -28.54
CA GLN A 298 16.91 -13.20 -29.93
C GLN A 298 15.93 -14.36 -30.14
N LEU A 299 14.83 -14.10 -30.86
CA LEU A 299 13.87 -15.08 -31.37
C LEU A 299 13.50 -14.72 -32.81
N TYR A 300 13.27 -15.73 -33.66
CA TYR A 300 12.91 -15.52 -35.07
C TYR A 300 13.83 -14.54 -35.83
N ARG A 301 15.13 -14.54 -35.47
CA ARG A 301 16.18 -13.65 -36.02
C ARG A 301 15.98 -12.15 -35.71
N LYS A 302 15.18 -11.81 -34.69
CA LYS A 302 14.98 -10.45 -34.18
C LYS A 302 15.23 -10.41 -32.68
N SER A 303 15.51 -9.23 -32.13
CA SER A 303 15.46 -9.05 -30.67
C SER A 303 14.05 -9.33 -30.18
N VAL A 304 13.90 -9.88 -28.98
CA VAL A 304 12.58 -10.02 -28.35
C VAL A 304 11.93 -8.63 -28.18
N MET A 305 12.73 -7.58 -27.96
CA MET A 305 12.23 -6.19 -27.94
C MET A 305 11.53 -5.75 -29.22
N ASP A 306 11.91 -6.31 -30.38
CA ASP A 306 11.33 -5.93 -31.68
C ASP A 306 10.08 -6.75 -32.03
N ILE A 307 9.71 -7.71 -31.18
CA ILE A 307 8.50 -8.52 -31.36
C ILE A 307 7.30 -7.68 -30.90
N PRO A 308 6.30 -7.42 -31.77
CA PRO A 308 5.18 -6.52 -31.44
C PRO A 308 4.48 -6.87 -30.13
N HIS A 309 4.27 -8.16 -29.86
CA HIS A 309 3.65 -8.59 -28.61
C HIS A 309 4.50 -8.25 -27.38
N ALA A 310 5.81 -8.51 -27.41
CA ALA A 310 6.69 -8.20 -26.28
C ALA A 310 6.80 -6.70 -26.07
N LYS A 311 6.97 -5.92 -27.14
CA LYS A 311 6.96 -4.45 -27.11
C LYS A 311 5.69 -3.91 -26.44
N ALA A 312 4.52 -4.37 -26.89
CA ALA A 312 3.23 -3.95 -26.35
C ALA A 312 3.08 -4.34 -24.86
N THR A 313 3.52 -5.54 -24.47
CA THR A 313 3.46 -5.98 -23.06
C THR A 313 4.33 -5.11 -22.15
N LEU A 314 5.55 -4.75 -22.55
CA LEU A 314 6.43 -3.89 -21.76
C LEU A 314 5.84 -2.48 -21.61
N SER A 315 5.39 -1.87 -22.71
CA SER A 315 4.76 -0.54 -22.69
C SER A 315 3.45 -0.53 -21.89
N THR A 316 2.63 -1.58 -21.99
CA THR A 316 1.38 -1.70 -21.22
C THR A 316 1.66 -1.91 -19.73
N THR A 317 2.68 -2.68 -19.38
CA THR A 317 3.07 -2.86 -17.97
C THR A 317 3.55 -1.55 -17.37
N PHE A 318 4.36 -0.78 -18.10
CA PHE A 318 4.76 0.57 -17.67
C PHE A 318 3.55 1.47 -17.43
N LEU A 319 2.58 1.43 -18.34
CA LEU A 319 1.33 2.17 -18.19
C LEU A 319 0.52 1.73 -16.95
N ASP A 320 0.43 0.42 -16.70
CA ASP A 320 -0.24 -0.12 -15.52
C ASP A 320 0.45 0.34 -14.21
N LEU A 321 1.78 0.53 -14.22
CA LEU A 321 2.52 1.15 -13.10
C LEU A 321 2.13 2.62 -12.92
N LEU A 322 2.13 3.43 -13.98
CA LEU A 322 1.76 4.85 -13.91
C LEU A 322 0.32 5.06 -13.43
N ILE A 323 -0.62 4.23 -13.89
CA ILE A 323 -2.01 4.25 -13.42
C ILE A 323 -2.08 3.90 -11.93
N SER A 324 -1.41 2.81 -11.53
CA SER A 324 -1.40 2.36 -10.14
C SER A 324 -0.78 3.40 -9.20
N ASP A 325 0.27 4.08 -9.67
CA ASP A 325 0.98 5.10 -8.93
C ASP A 325 0.15 6.39 -8.85
N SER A 326 -0.56 6.77 -9.92
CA SER A 326 -1.48 7.92 -9.90
C SER A 326 -2.59 7.73 -8.86
N LEU A 327 -3.23 6.55 -8.82
CA LEU A 327 -4.25 6.25 -7.82
C LEU A 327 -3.66 6.19 -6.40
N SER A 328 -2.48 5.58 -6.23
CA SER A 328 -1.81 5.50 -4.93
C SER A 328 -1.39 6.88 -4.42
N LEU A 329 -0.89 7.75 -5.30
CA LEU A 329 -0.55 9.14 -5.00
C LEU A 329 -1.79 9.89 -4.52
N ALA A 330 -2.86 9.87 -5.31
CA ALA A 330 -4.11 10.55 -4.97
C ALA A 330 -4.65 10.11 -3.61
N ALA A 331 -4.70 8.79 -3.35
CA ALA A 331 -5.23 8.29 -2.09
C ALA A 331 -4.33 8.60 -0.88
N THR A 332 -3.01 8.48 -1.02
CA THR A 332 -2.08 8.80 0.09
C THR A 332 -2.06 10.27 0.42
N ARG A 333 -2.20 11.16 -0.59
CA ARG A 333 -2.30 12.60 -0.38
C ARG A 333 -3.68 13.02 0.13
N ALA A 334 -4.75 12.34 -0.29
CA ALA A 334 -6.10 12.55 0.23
C ALA A 334 -6.21 12.31 1.75
N VAL A 335 -5.40 11.44 2.35
CA VAL A 335 -5.33 11.28 3.82
C VAL A 335 -5.05 12.62 4.52
N HIS A 336 -4.28 13.51 3.89
CA HIS A 336 -3.89 14.80 4.45
C HIS A 336 -4.93 15.89 4.22
N VAL A 337 -5.49 15.96 3.00
CA VAL A 337 -6.31 17.09 2.57
C VAL A 337 -7.79 16.78 2.39
N LEU A 338 -8.15 15.50 2.26
CA LEU A 338 -9.52 14.97 2.18
C LEU A 338 -9.72 13.77 3.14
N PRO A 339 -9.38 13.89 4.45
CA PRO A 339 -9.42 12.76 5.38
C PRO A 339 -10.82 12.13 5.53
N GLU A 340 -11.87 12.92 5.29
CA GLU A 340 -13.26 12.49 5.39
C GLU A 340 -13.74 11.67 4.19
N GLU A 341 -12.97 11.66 3.09
CA GLU A 341 -13.26 10.90 1.86
C GLU A 341 -12.40 9.65 1.72
N THR A 342 -11.37 9.52 2.56
CA THR A 342 -10.32 8.51 2.44
C THR A 342 -10.86 7.07 2.57
N SER A 343 -12.01 6.86 3.22
CA SER A 343 -12.62 5.53 3.39
C SER A 343 -12.84 4.79 2.06
N VAL A 344 -13.23 5.51 1.00
CA VAL A 344 -13.42 4.92 -0.34
C VAL A 344 -12.11 4.84 -1.12
N TYR A 345 -11.25 5.86 -1.04
CA TYR A 345 -9.99 5.91 -1.78
C TYR A 345 -9.02 4.82 -1.33
N ALA A 346 -8.83 4.69 -0.01
CA ALA A 346 -7.99 3.65 0.56
C ALA A 346 -8.46 2.24 0.15
N ALA A 347 -9.77 2.00 0.16
CA ALA A 347 -10.35 0.74 -0.26
C ALA A 347 -10.17 0.49 -1.76
N ALA A 348 -10.34 1.51 -2.61
CA ALA A 348 -10.15 1.41 -4.05
C ALA A 348 -8.70 1.08 -4.43
N VAL A 349 -7.72 1.74 -3.80
CA VAL A 349 -6.29 1.47 -4.02
C VAL A 349 -5.94 0.05 -3.63
N LYS A 350 -6.29 -0.37 -2.40
CA LYS A 350 -6.01 -1.72 -1.90
C LYS A 350 -6.71 -2.81 -2.70
N TYR A 351 -7.82 -2.50 -3.35
CA TYR A 351 -8.50 -3.40 -4.26
C TYR A 351 -7.83 -3.47 -5.64
N LEU A 352 -7.72 -2.33 -6.33
CA LEU A 352 -7.41 -2.26 -7.75
C LEU A 352 -5.92 -2.43 -8.03
N VAL A 353 -5.04 -1.79 -7.24
CA VAL A 353 -3.60 -1.79 -7.50
C VAL A 353 -3.03 -3.22 -7.46
N PRO A 354 -3.22 -4.04 -6.41
CA PRO A 354 -2.69 -5.40 -6.40
C PRO A 354 -3.20 -6.27 -7.55
N LYS A 355 -4.45 -6.05 -8.00
CA LYS A 355 -5.04 -6.76 -9.15
C LYS A 355 -4.31 -6.38 -10.43
N MET A 356 -4.12 -5.08 -10.70
CA MET A 356 -3.38 -4.59 -11.87
C MET A 356 -1.92 -5.07 -11.87
N LEU A 357 -1.24 -5.03 -10.73
CA LEU A 357 0.13 -5.51 -10.61
C LEU A 357 0.22 -7.03 -10.88
N THR A 358 -0.76 -7.81 -10.42
CA THR A 358 -0.81 -9.26 -10.68
C THR A 358 -1.05 -9.56 -12.16
N ASP A 359 -1.97 -8.85 -12.80
CA ASP A 359 -2.24 -8.96 -14.24
C ASP A 359 -0.96 -8.64 -15.04
N ALA A 360 -0.27 -7.55 -14.71
CA ALA A 360 0.99 -7.16 -15.35
C ALA A 360 2.12 -8.19 -15.17
N MET A 361 2.28 -8.74 -13.96
CA MET A 361 3.23 -9.81 -13.70
C MET A 361 2.95 -11.07 -14.54
N TYR A 362 1.67 -11.41 -14.74
CA TYR A 362 1.28 -12.51 -15.60
C TYR A 362 1.69 -12.24 -17.06
N ASP A 363 1.38 -11.07 -17.61
CA ASP A 363 1.74 -10.72 -18.98
C ASP A 363 3.26 -10.69 -19.20
N LEU A 364 4.02 -10.13 -18.25
CA LEU A 364 5.48 -10.16 -18.26
C LEU A 364 6.05 -11.59 -18.25
N SER A 365 5.39 -12.52 -17.54
CA SER A 365 5.85 -13.92 -17.50
C SER A 365 5.79 -14.61 -18.87
N ILE A 366 4.83 -14.20 -19.72
CA ILE A 366 4.70 -14.69 -21.10
C ILE A 366 5.89 -14.24 -21.93
N VAL A 367 6.32 -12.98 -21.77
CA VAL A 367 7.52 -12.45 -22.46
C VAL A 367 8.79 -13.15 -21.99
N LEU A 368 8.93 -13.38 -20.67
CA LEU A 368 10.07 -14.09 -20.09
C LEU A 368 10.15 -15.56 -20.55
N GLY A 369 9.01 -16.17 -20.87
CA GLY A 369 8.92 -17.51 -21.44
C GLY A 369 9.50 -18.58 -20.52
N ALA A 370 10.25 -19.55 -21.06
CA ALA A 370 10.78 -20.67 -20.28
C ALA A 370 11.75 -20.26 -19.15
N ARG A 371 12.31 -19.04 -19.17
CA ARG A 371 13.10 -18.50 -18.05
C ARG A 371 12.28 -18.33 -16.79
N PHE A 372 10.95 -18.17 -16.91
CA PHE A 372 10.04 -18.19 -15.78
C PHE A 372 10.21 -19.44 -14.91
N TYR A 373 10.53 -20.63 -15.45
CA TYR A 373 10.66 -21.83 -14.61
C TYR A 373 11.92 -21.87 -13.75
N VAL A 374 12.89 -20.99 -13.99
CA VAL A 374 14.18 -20.99 -13.33
C VAL A 374 14.14 -20.03 -12.13
N ARG A 375 14.44 -20.55 -10.94
CA ARG A 375 14.40 -19.80 -9.68
C ARG A 375 15.75 -19.20 -9.27
N GLU A 376 16.80 -19.53 -10.01
CA GLU A 376 18.17 -19.09 -9.76
C GLU A 376 18.66 -18.13 -10.86
N GLY A 377 19.73 -17.39 -10.55
CA GLY A 377 20.40 -16.49 -11.50
C GLY A 377 19.64 -15.18 -11.75
N GLU A 378 20.07 -14.49 -12.81
CA GLU A 378 19.68 -13.12 -13.16
C GLU A 378 18.17 -12.83 -13.09
N PHE A 379 17.34 -13.77 -13.55
CA PHE A 379 15.88 -13.58 -13.64
C PHE A 379 15.10 -14.21 -12.48
N GLY A 380 15.77 -14.87 -11.53
CA GLY A 380 15.11 -15.59 -10.45
C GLY A 380 14.25 -14.69 -9.55
N ILE A 381 14.63 -13.41 -9.41
CA ILE A 381 13.89 -12.43 -8.60
C ILE A 381 12.46 -12.21 -9.13
N PHE A 382 12.26 -12.30 -10.44
CA PHE A 382 10.94 -12.18 -11.06
C PHE A 382 9.98 -13.24 -10.50
N GLN A 383 10.41 -14.51 -10.51
CA GLN A 383 9.65 -15.64 -9.97
C GLN A 383 9.31 -15.46 -8.48
N LYS A 384 10.28 -14.97 -7.70
CA LYS A 384 10.05 -14.66 -6.29
C LYS A 384 8.98 -13.59 -6.12
N HIS A 385 9.08 -12.45 -6.82
CA HIS A 385 8.06 -11.40 -6.74
C HIS A 385 6.68 -11.86 -7.20
N VAL A 386 6.59 -12.69 -8.24
CA VAL A 386 5.32 -13.30 -8.68
C VAL A 386 4.67 -14.11 -7.56
N ARG A 387 5.46 -14.87 -6.78
CA ARG A 387 4.95 -15.65 -5.64
C ARG A 387 4.60 -14.78 -4.43
N ASP A 388 5.34 -13.70 -4.21
CA ASP A 388 5.21 -12.85 -3.03
C ASP A 388 4.05 -11.84 -3.15
N LEU A 389 3.83 -11.29 -4.35
CA LEU A 389 2.84 -10.24 -4.61
C LEU A 389 1.40 -10.56 -4.15
N PRO A 390 0.87 -11.80 -4.30
CA PRO A 390 -0.48 -12.15 -3.87
C PRO A 390 -0.79 -11.89 -2.39
N VAL A 391 0.22 -11.78 -1.52
CA VAL A 391 0.03 -11.41 -0.11
C VAL A 391 -0.72 -10.07 0.05
N LEU A 392 -0.61 -9.17 -0.93
CA LEU A 392 -1.27 -7.87 -0.91
C LEU A 392 -2.78 -7.97 -1.19
N SER A 393 -3.19 -8.93 -2.03
CA SER A 393 -4.60 -9.18 -2.35
C SER A 393 -5.29 -10.05 -1.30
N LEU A 394 -4.53 -10.97 -0.69
CA LEU A 394 -5.05 -12.00 0.22
C LEU A 394 -4.85 -11.70 1.71
N GLY A 395 -3.83 -10.90 2.03
CA GLY A 395 -3.46 -10.55 3.41
C GLY A 395 -4.54 -9.73 4.10
N HIS A 396 -4.18 -9.16 5.26
CA HIS A 396 -5.12 -8.49 6.13
C HIS A 396 -6.10 -7.55 5.39
N ALA A 397 -7.40 -7.85 5.50
CA ALA A 397 -8.48 -7.26 4.72
C ALA A 397 -8.26 -7.35 3.19
N GLY A 398 -8.45 -8.55 2.65
CA GLY A 398 -8.25 -8.86 1.23
C GLY A 398 -9.20 -8.12 0.28
N SER A 399 -9.05 -8.35 -1.03
CA SER A 399 -9.77 -7.61 -2.10
C SER A 399 -11.28 -7.53 -1.90
N ALA A 400 -11.94 -8.64 -1.54
CA ALA A 400 -13.39 -8.65 -1.30
C ALA A 400 -13.80 -7.78 -0.09
N ALA A 401 -12.98 -7.71 0.96
CA ALA A 401 -13.24 -6.85 2.12
C ALA A 401 -13.11 -5.36 1.77
N CYS A 402 -12.22 -5.02 0.84
CA CYS A 402 -12.09 -3.66 0.32
C CYS A 402 -13.32 -3.27 -0.51
N GLN A 403 -13.79 -4.15 -1.39
CA GLN A 403 -15.06 -3.91 -2.10
C GLN A 403 -16.24 -3.81 -1.14
N ALA A 404 -16.32 -4.66 -0.11
CA ALA A 404 -17.34 -4.57 0.94
C ALA A 404 -17.25 -3.28 1.78
N THR A 405 -16.11 -2.58 1.76
CA THR A 405 -15.99 -1.23 2.33
C THR A 405 -16.61 -0.17 1.40
N ILE A 406 -16.43 -0.31 0.09
CA ILE A 406 -16.96 0.62 -0.93
C ILE A 406 -18.47 0.51 -1.07
N ILE A 407 -18.99 -0.73 -1.20
CA ILE A 407 -20.39 -1.02 -1.57
C ILE A 407 -21.43 -0.25 -0.73
N PRO A 408 -21.37 -0.21 0.61
CA PRO A 408 -22.37 0.49 1.42
C PRO A 408 -22.40 2.01 1.19
N GLN A 409 -21.31 2.58 0.65
CA GLN A 409 -21.15 4.02 0.45
C GLN A 409 -21.66 4.48 -0.93
N LEU A 410 -21.73 3.56 -1.92
CA LEU A 410 -22.11 3.89 -3.31
C LEU A 410 -23.46 4.60 -3.42
N SER A 411 -24.52 4.09 -2.79
CA SER A 411 -25.84 4.74 -2.84
C SER A 411 -25.87 6.12 -2.18
N ARG A 412 -24.95 6.43 -1.26
CA ARG A 412 -24.85 7.76 -0.65
C ARG A 412 -24.13 8.71 -1.60
N LEU A 413 -22.99 8.29 -2.15
CA LEU A 413 -22.19 9.08 -3.07
C LEU A 413 -22.96 9.39 -4.37
N ALA A 414 -23.61 8.39 -4.94
CA ALA A 414 -24.44 8.52 -6.13
C ALA A 414 -25.55 9.59 -5.99
N ARG A 415 -26.05 9.84 -4.78
CA ARG A 415 -27.10 10.85 -4.52
C ARG A 415 -26.57 12.25 -4.30
N ARG A 416 -25.32 12.41 -3.86
CA ARG A 416 -24.87 13.65 -3.19
C ARG A 416 -23.59 14.24 -3.73
N SER A 417 -22.78 13.46 -4.46
CA SER A 417 -21.40 13.82 -4.73
C SER A 417 -21.09 13.87 -6.22
N TRP A 418 -20.91 12.73 -6.91
CA TRP A 418 -20.17 12.64 -8.18
C TRP A 418 -20.42 13.70 -9.27
N PHE A 419 -21.65 14.20 -9.44
CA PHE A 419 -22.00 15.22 -10.45
C PHE A 419 -22.42 16.57 -9.85
N SER A 420 -22.21 16.76 -8.56
CA SER A 420 -22.64 17.94 -7.79
C SER A 420 -21.62 18.42 -6.75
N ASP A 421 -20.60 17.63 -6.44
CA ASP A 421 -19.50 17.98 -5.53
C ASP A 421 -18.49 18.89 -6.22
N ASP A 422 -17.69 19.56 -5.40
CA ASP A 422 -16.51 20.25 -5.86
C ASP A 422 -15.40 19.25 -6.25
N PRO A 423 -14.62 19.52 -7.30
CA PRO A 423 -13.41 18.74 -7.62
C PRO A 423 -12.43 18.72 -6.44
N ALA A 424 -11.67 17.63 -6.34
CA ALA A 424 -10.58 17.51 -5.38
C ALA A 424 -9.55 18.65 -5.60
N PRO A 425 -8.96 19.19 -4.52
CA PRO A 425 -7.94 20.21 -4.65
C PRO A 425 -6.73 19.63 -5.40
N GLY A 426 -6.11 20.45 -6.27
CA GLY A 426 -4.97 20.02 -7.09
C GLY A 426 -3.80 19.42 -6.30
N SER A 427 -3.68 19.78 -5.00
CA SER A 427 -2.70 19.20 -4.08
C SER A 427 -2.81 17.68 -3.92
N VAL A 428 -3.95 17.05 -4.20
CA VAL A 428 -4.09 15.59 -4.22
C VAL A 428 -3.28 14.95 -5.36
N PHE A 429 -3.05 15.68 -6.45
CA PHE A 429 -2.39 15.17 -7.66
C PHE A 429 -0.96 15.69 -7.86
N ARG A 430 -0.55 16.76 -7.17
CA ARG A 430 0.80 17.34 -7.29
C ARG A 430 1.85 16.50 -6.55
N LEU A 431 2.72 15.82 -7.29
CA LEU A 431 3.75 14.90 -6.76
C LEU A 431 4.62 15.49 -5.63
N ARG A 432 5.06 16.74 -5.78
CA ARG A 432 6.12 17.36 -4.96
C ARG A 432 5.64 18.50 -4.07
N GLU A 433 4.32 18.72 -3.99
CA GLU A 433 3.76 19.79 -3.15
C GLU A 433 3.74 19.36 -1.68
N ASP A 434 4.14 20.28 -0.79
CA ASP A 434 4.08 20.12 0.65
C ASP A 434 2.63 19.92 1.13
N LEU A 435 2.45 19.10 2.17
CA LEU A 435 1.15 18.75 2.73
C LEU A 435 1.11 19.01 4.25
N PRO A 436 -0.08 19.25 4.83
CA PRO A 436 -0.23 19.30 6.28
C PRO A 436 0.08 17.94 6.92
N ASP A 437 0.28 17.92 8.23
CA ASP A 437 0.53 16.68 8.99
C ASP A 437 -0.64 15.68 8.91
N LEU A 438 -0.35 14.40 9.21
CA LEU A 438 -1.34 13.33 9.22
C LEU A 438 -2.47 13.57 10.26
N PRO A 439 -3.73 13.71 9.82
CA PRO A 439 -4.85 14.01 10.71
C PRO A 439 -5.51 12.71 11.20
N PHE A 440 -4.81 11.96 12.06
CA PHE A 440 -5.25 10.63 12.52
C PHE A 440 -6.68 10.61 13.11
N ASP A 441 -7.14 11.71 13.69
CA ASP A 441 -8.45 11.89 14.32
C ASP A 441 -9.58 12.28 13.36
N ARG A 442 -9.26 12.72 12.13
CA ARG A 442 -10.25 13.17 11.12
C ARG A 442 -10.69 12.09 10.14
N LEU A 443 -10.08 10.92 10.15
CA LEU A 443 -10.48 9.80 9.28
C LEU A 443 -11.87 9.29 9.66
N THR A 444 -12.80 9.30 8.71
CA THR A 444 -14.19 8.85 8.92
C THR A 444 -14.40 7.46 8.33
N LEU A 445 -15.40 6.72 8.82
CA LEU A 445 -15.67 5.35 8.33
C LEU A 445 -16.45 5.32 7.01
N ALA A 446 -17.09 6.42 6.66
CA ALA A 446 -17.92 6.53 5.48
C ALA A 446 -17.90 7.95 4.95
N SER A 447 -17.71 8.09 3.65
CA SER A 447 -17.71 9.38 2.98
C SER A 447 -19.12 9.82 2.57
N GLY A 448 -19.35 11.12 2.63
CA GLY A 448 -20.47 11.79 1.94
C GLY A 448 -20.07 12.46 0.63
N HIS A 449 -18.77 12.57 0.37
CA HIS A 449 -18.15 13.33 -0.70
C HIS A 449 -17.16 12.47 -1.48
N ASP A 450 -16.83 12.88 -2.69
CA ASP A 450 -15.90 12.20 -3.57
C ASP A 450 -15.37 13.19 -4.61
N GLY A 451 -14.39 13.98 -4.16
CA GLY A 451 -13.73 14.98 -4.98
C GLY A 451 -12.97 14.38 -6.16
N LEU A 452 -12.47 13.14 -6.06
CA LEU A 452 -11.81 12.46 -7.18
C LEU A 452 -12.77 12.21 -8.34
N SER A 453 -13.92 11.60 -8.09
CA SER A 453 -14.92 11.39 -9.15
C SER A 453 -15.46 12.71 -9.68
N ALA A 454 -15.68 13.72 -8.83
CA ALA A 454 -16.05 15.07 -9.27
C ALA A 454 -14.97 15.73 -10.15
N SER A 455 -13.69 15.46 -9.90
CA SER A 455 -12.58 15.94 -10.74
C SER A 455 -12.62 15.34 -12.15
N LEU A 456 -13.00 14.06 -12.30
CA LEU A 456 -13.21 13.48 -13.63
C LEU A 456 -14.31 14.23 -14.38
N VAL A 457 -15.43 14.51 -13.72
CA VAL A 457 -16.57 15.22 -14.33
C VAL A 457 -16.17 16.62 -14.78
N ALA A 458 -15.48 17.37 -13.92
CA ALA A 458 -15.01 18.72 -14.26
C ALA A 458 -13.96 18.70 -15.39
N ALA A 459 -13.05 17.74 -15.38
CA ALA A 459 -11.94 17.70 -16.33
C ALA A 459 -12.38 17.41 -17.77
N VAL A 460 -13.49 16.70 -17.98
CA VAL A 460 -13.97 16.35 -19.34
C VAL A 460 -14.14 17.59 -20.22
N ASP A 461 -14.70 18.68 -19.67
CA ASP A 461 -14.93 19.92 -20.42
C ASP A 461 -13.65 20.76 -20.63
N GLU A 462 -12.61 20.49 -19.83
CA GLU A 462 -11.34 21.21 -19.82
C GLU A 462 -10.24 20.54 -20.66
N LEU A 463 -10.39 19.26 -20.97
CA LEU A 463 -9.38 18.50 -21.71
C LEU A 463 -9.20 19.07 -23.14
N PRO A 464 -7.95 19.32 -23.58
CA PRO A 464 -7.70 19.81 -24.92
C PRO A 464 -8.06 18.74 -25.97
N SER A 465 -8.20 19.17 -27.22
CA SER A 465 -8.58 18.30 -28.35
C SER A 465 -7.90 18.68 -29.67
N GLY A 466 -6.78 19.41 -29.60
CA GLY A 466 -6.04 19.90 -30.76
C GLY A 466 -5.23 18.81 -31.45
N SER A 467 -4.53 17.96 -30.70
CA SER A 467 -3.76 16.83 -31.22
C SER A 467 -4.58 15.54 -31.35
N ALA A 468 -4.04 14.52 -32.03
CA ALA A 468 -4.72 13.22 -32.15
C ALA A 468 -4.77 12.50 -30.79
N GLU A 469 -3.69 12.61 -30.01
CA GLU A 469 -3.54 12.09 -28.65
C GLU A 469 -4.52 12.77 -27.70
N GLU A 470 -4.61 14.11 -27.76
CA GLU A 470 -5.57 14.89 -26.96
C GLU A 470 -7.02 14.49 -27.26
N ARG A 471 -7.39 14.33 -28.53
CA ARG A 471 -8.73 13.82 -28.90
C ARG A 471 -8.99 12.40 -28.40
N ALA A 472 -7.98 11.53 -28.43
CA ALA A 472 -8.11 10.17 -27.91
C ALA A 472 -8.30 10.17 -26.38
N ALA A 473 -7.52 11.00 -25.66
CA ALA A 473 -7.67 11.20 -24.22
C ALA A 473 -9.06 11.75 -23.85
N HIS A 474 -9.51 12.82 -24.51
CA HIS A 474 -10.83 13.40 -24.28
C HIS A 474 -11.95 12.39 -24.60
N GLY A 475 -11.86 11.67 -25.73
CA GLY A 475 -12.83 10.62 -26.07
C GLY A 475 -12.91 9.51 -25.03
N ALA A 476 -11.78 9.06 -24.48
CA ALA A 476 -11.74 8.07 -23.41
C ALA A 476 -12.29 8.62 -22.08
N ALA A 477 -11.97 9.88 -21.73
CA ALA A 477 -12.49 10.56 -20.54
C ALA A 477 -14.02 10.69 -20.57
N LEU A 478 -14.60 11.03 -21.73
CA LEU A 478 -16.05 11.04 -21.94
C LEU A 478 -16.68 9.67 -21.64
N ARG A 479 -16.06 8.59 -22.11
CA ARG A 479 -16.56 7.22 -21.82
C ARG A 479 -16.48 6.86 -20.35
N LEU A 480 -15.44 7.29 -19.65
CA LEU A 480 -15.29 7.07 -18.21
C LEU A 480 -16.29 7.90 -17.39
N MET A 481 -16.63 9.12 -17.83
CA MET A 481 -17.72 9.89 -17.24
C MET A 481 -19.08 9.23 -17.48
N ASP A 482 -19.35 8.72 -18.68
CA ASP A 482 -20.57 7.95 -18.97
C ASP A 482 -20.66 6.68 -18.12
N GLU A 483 -19.52 6.02 -17.88
CA GLU A 483 -19.43 4.89 -16.97
C GLU A 483 -19.82 5.29 -15.53
N LEU A 484 -19.33 6.43 -15.03
CA LEU A 484 -19.71 6.97 -13.74
C LEU A 484 -21.22 7.26 -13.65
N ARG A 485 -21.85 7.75 -14.73
CA ARG A 485 -23.31 7.91 -14.80
C ARG A 485 -24.05 6.57 -14.68
N GLN A 486 -23.59 5.54 -15.38
CA GLN A 486 -24.20 4.21 -15.26
C GLN A 486 -24.03 3.63 -13.85
N ILE A 487 -22.86 3.83 -13.24
CA ILE A 487 -22.60 3.44 -11.86
C ILE A 487 -23.56 4.18 -10.92
N GLN A 488 -23.80 5.47 -11.15
CA GLN A 488 -24.75 6.29 -10.39
C GLN A 488 -26.15 5.72 -10.47
N GLU A 489 -26.67 5.52 -11.69
CA GLU A 489 -28.01 4.97 -11.92
C GLU A 489 -28.19 3.63 -11.21
N GLN A 490 -27.23 2.71 -11.35
CA GLN A 490 -27.29 1.40 -10.69
C GLN A 490 -27.20 1.51 -9.16
N SER A 491 -26.34 2.39 -8.64
CA SER A 491 -26.14 2.63 -7.21
C SER A 491 -27.40 3.18 -6.52
N LEU A 492 -28.19 3.99 -7.22
CA LEU A 492 -29.46 4.54 -6.74
C LEU A 492 -30.54 3.47 -6.55
N HIS A 493 -30.47 2.39 -7.34
CA HIS A 493 -31.46 1.31 -7.36
C HIS A 493 -31.03 0.07 -6.57
N LEU A 494 -29.89 0.10 -5.86
CA LEU A 494 -29.44 -1.03 -5.04
C LEU A 494 -30.46 -1.38 -3.95
N ALA A 495 -30.84 -2.66 -3.86
CA ALA A 495 -31.66 -3.17 -2.78
C ALA A 495 -30.93 -3.12 -1.43
N PRO A 496 -31.62 -3.05 -0.28
CA PRO A 496 -30.97 -2.98 1.03
C PRO A 496 -29.96 -4.10 1.31
N GLN A 497 -30.26 -5.33 0.88
CA GLN A 497 -29.35 -6.49 1.02
C GLN A 497 -28.04 -6.34 0.24
N ASP A 498 -28.08 -5.65 -0.90
CA ASP A 498 -26.93 -5.37 -1.75
C ASP A 498 -26.08 -4.20 -1.25
N ARG A 499 -26.45 -3.57 -0.12
CA ARG A 499 -25.67 -2.51 0.52
C ARG A 499 -24.81 -3.02 1.67
N THR A 500 -24.53 -4.32 1.69
CA THR A 500 -23.83 -5.01 2.77
C THR A 500 -22.61 -5.78 2.25
N ALA A 501 -21.83 -6.38 3.16
CA ALA A 501 -20.74 -7.27 2.78
C ALA A 501 -21.21 -8.55 2.06
N LEU A 502 -22.52 -8.87 2.11
CA LEU A 502 -23.15 -10.02 1.47
C LEU A 502 -23.82 -9.65 0.14
N ALA A 503 -23.40 -8.55 -0.49
CA ALA A 503 -23.98 -8.09 -1.74
C ALA A 503 -23.80 -9.08 -2.90
N SER A 504 -24.67 -8.97 -3.89
CA SER A 504 -24.62 -9.78 -5.11
C SER A 504 -23.33 -9.57 -5.93
N PRO A 505 -22.92 -10.55 -6.75
CA PRO A 505 -21.77 -10.40 -7.66
C PRO A 505 -21.85 -9.16 -8.56
N ALA A 506 -23.06 -8.77 -9.00
CA ALA A 506 -23.28 -7.57 -9.79
C ALA A 506 -22.90 -6.28 -9.02
N THR A 507 -23.13 -6.26 -7.71
CA THR A 507 -22.76 -5.11 -6.86
C THR A 507 -21.27 -5.08 -6.56
N PHE A 508 -20.62 -6.25 -6.46
CA PHE A 508 -19.15 -6.31 -6.44
C PHE A 508 -18.54 -5.80 -7.75
N ALA A 509 -19.13 -6.14 -8.90
CA ALA A 509 -18.71 -5.58 -10.19
C ALA A 509 -18.89 -4.05 -10.26
N LEU A 510 -19.95 -3.51 -9.63
CA LEU A 510 -20.14 -2.06 -9.51
C LEU A 510 -18.99 -1.40 -8.74
N ALA A 511 -18.53 -1.99 -7.63
CA ALA A 511 -17.39 -1.49 -6.88
C ALA A 511 -16.06 -1.61 -7.64
N ASP A 512 -15.87 -2.64 -8.47
CA ASP A 512 -14.71 -2.77 -9.37
C ASP A 512 -14.69 -1.65 -10.40
N ARG A 513 -15.81 -1.41 -11.09
CA ARG A 513 -15.96 -0.33 -12.08
C ARG A 513 -15.71 1.04 -11.46
N TYR A 514 -16.25 1.29 -10.26
CA TYR A 514 -16.01 2.53 -9.52
C TYR A 514 -14.53 2.74 -9.17
N ALA A 515 -13.82 1.70 -8.73
CA ALA A 515 -12.38 1.82 -8.45
C ALA A 515 -11.58 2.19 -9.71
N VAL A 516 -11.97 1.67 -10.89
CA VAL A 516 -11.35 2.03 -12.17
C VAL A 516 -11.62 3.50 -12.54
N VAL A 517 -12.82 4.00 -12.28
CA VAL A 517 -13.16 5.43 -12.47
C VAL A 517 -12.28 6.34 -11.59
N LEU A 518 -12.06 5.97 -10.32
CA LEU A 518 -11.14 6.70 -9.44
C LEU A 518 -9.70 6.70 -9.96
N ALA A 519 -9.23 5.60 -10.55
CA ALA A 519 -7.92 5.54 -11.19
C ALA A 519 -7.84 6.49 -12.39
N ALA A 520 -8.88 6.55 -13.23
CA ALA A 520 -8.94 7.48 -14.34
C ALA A 520 -8.92 8.94 -13.90
N ALA A 521 -9.71 9.29 -12.88
CA ALA A 521 -9.69 10.63 -12.29
C ALA A 521 -8.29 11.01 -11.78
N SER A 522 -7.61 10.06 -11.13
CA SER A 522 -6.26 10.27 -10.61
C SER A 522 -5.23 10.49 -11.72
N VAL A 523 -5.30 9.72 -12.81
CA VAL A 523 -4.45 9.88 -14.01
C VAL A 523 -4.65 11.26 -14.64
N ILE A 524 -5.90 11.69 -14.82
CA ILE A 524 -6.22 13.01 -15.39
C ILE A 524 -5.68 14.12 -14.49
N GLY A 525 -5.92 14.02 -13.17
CA GLY A 525 -5.43 14.98 -12.21
C GLY A 525 -3.90 15.11 -12.22
N VAL A 526 -3.17 13.99 -12.28
CA VAL A 526 -1.71 13.99 -12.39
C VAL A 526 -1.25 14.68 -13.68
N TRP A 527 -1.86 14.35 -14.83
CA TRP A 527 -1.52 14.98 -16.11
C TRP A 527 -1.81 16.49 -16.12
N GLN A 528 -2.97 16.91 -15.59
CA GLN A 528 -3.33 18.33 -15.48
C GLN A 528 -2.34 19.10 -14.61
N GLN A 529 -1.91 18.51 -13.49
CA GLN A 529 -0.93 19.14 -12.60
C GLN A 529 0.51 19.09 -13.13
N ALA A 530 0.80 18.26 -14.13
CA ALA A 530 2.08 18.24 -14.83
C ALA A 530 2.18 19.32 -15.92
N GLN A 531 1.05 19.91 -16.35
CA GLN A 531 1.05 20.97 -17.36
C GLN A 531 1.86 22.18 -16.90
N GLY A 532 2.85 22.60 -17.71
CA GLY A 532 3.76 23.69 -17.37
C GLY A 532 4.83 23.35 -16.33
N GLY A 533 4.94 22.08 -15.93
CA GLY A 533 6.01 21.56 -15.06
C GLY A 533 7.29 21.20 -15.83
N GLU A 534 8.28 20.68 -15.09
CA GLU A 534 9.59 20.28 -15.64
C GLU A 534 9.59 18.88 -16.27
N ASP A 535 8.61 18.03 -15.95
CA ASP A 535 8.54 16.65 -16.47
C ASP A 535 7.80 16.62 -17.82
N ALA A 536 8.58 16.63 -18.90
CA ALA A 536 8.05 16.63 -20.26
C ALA A 536 7.23 15.37 -20.59
N PHE A 537 7.55 14.22 -19.99
CA PHE A 537 6.79 12.98 -20.21
C PHE A 537 5.43 13.07 -19.53
N LEU A 538 5.36 13.49 -18.27
CA LEU A 538 4.08 13.61 -17.56
C LEU A 538 3.18 14.71 -18.14
N ALA A 539 3.73 15.74 -18.77
CA ALA A 539 2.95 16.75 -19.48
C ALA A 539 2.40 16.28 -20.84
N ASP A 540 2.92 15.17 -21.39
CA ASP A 540 2.58 14.67 -22.72
C ASP A 540 1.16 14.06 -22.77
N PRO A 541 0.26 14.46 -23.68
CA PRO A 541 -1.05 13.83 -23.82
C PRO A 541 -1.00 12.35 -24.27
N ALA A 542 0.12 11.87 -24.81
CA ALA A 542 0.26 10.49 -25.29
C ALA A 542 0.06 9.44 -24.18
N TRP A 543 0.70 9.61 -23.02
CA TRP A 543 0.54 8.67 -21.91
C TRP A 543 -0.83 8.78 -21.26
N LEU A 544 -1.40 10.00 -21.18
CA LEU A 544 -2.77 10.22 -20.72
C LEU A 544 -3.77 9.44 -21.59
N ALA A 545 -3.69 9.62 -22.91
CA ALA A 545 -4.55 8.93 -23.87
C ALA A 545 -4.44 7.41 -23.71
N ALA A 546 -3.22 6.89 -23.64
CA ALA A 546 -2.98 5.47 -23.45
C ALA A 546 -3.55 4.95 -22.12
N ALA A 547 -3.36 5.68 -21.03
CA ALA A 547 -3.81 5.30 -19.68
C ALA A 547 -5.34 5.22 -19.61
N LEU A 548 -6.04 6.25 -20.10
CA LEU A 548 -7.50 6.28 -20.14
C LEU A 548 -8.05 5.20 -21.07
N HIS A 549 -7.39 4.95 -22.20
CA HIS A 549 -7.76 3.87 -23.10
C HIS A 549 -7.58 2.48 -22.46
N ARG A 550 -6.48 2.26 -21.73
CA ARG A 550 -6.23 1.03 -20.97
C ARG A 550 -7.33 0.80 -19.93
N LEU A 551 -7.72 1.84 -19.20
CA LEU A 551 -8.81 1.76 -18.20
C LEU A 551 -10.17 1.53 -18.85
N GLY A 552 -10.50 2.22 -19.93
CA GLY A 552 -11.74 1.99 -20.66
C GLY A 552 -11.84 0.58 -21.25
N ARG A 553 -10.74 0.01 -21.77
CA ARG A 553 -10.70 -1.39 -22.22
C ARG A 553 -10.86 -2.38 -21.06
N ARG A 554 -10.33 -2.07 -19.88
CA ARG A 554 -10.54 -2.89 -18.66
C ARG A 554 -12.01 -2.97 -18.26
N LEU A 555 -12.78 -1.92 -18.51
CA LEU A 555 -14.24 -1.86 -18.31
C LEU A 555 -15.04 -2.51 -19.47
N GLY A 556 -14.36 -2.98 -20.52
CA GLY A 556 -15.01 -3.56 -21.69
C GLY A 556 -15.64 -2.54 -22.64
N HIS A 557 -15.29 -1.26 -22.53
CA HIS A 557 -15.80 -0.24 -23.45
C HIS A 557 -15.15 -0.35 -24.83
N PRO A 558 -15.93 -0.24 -25.92
CA PRO A 558 -15.37 -0.10 -27.25
C PRO A 558 -14.77 1.30 -27.39
N LEU A 559 -13.45 1.37 -27.57
CA LEU A 559 -12.72 2.60 -27.84
C LEU A 559 -12.07 2.53 -29.23
N PRO A 560 -11.93 3.68 -29.93
CA PRO A 560 -11.13 3.75 -31.15
C PRO A 560 -9.68 3.35 -30.88
N ASP A 561 -8.98 2.94 -31.94
CA ASP A 561 -7.54 2.66 -31.85
C ASP A 561 -6.77 3.90 -31.40
N LEU A 562 -5.77 3.67 -30.55
CA LEU A 562 -4.86 4.73 -30.11
C LEU A 562 -3.98 5.19 -31.28
N PRO A 563 -3.60 6.47 -31.34
CA PRO A 563 -2.55 6.93 -32.24
C PRO A 563 -1.24 6.15 -32.01
N ASP A 564 -0.56 5.75 -33.09
CA ASP A 564 0.72 5.00 -33.03
C ASP A 564 1.81 5.73 -32.24
N SER A 565 1.74 7.06 -32.18
CA SER A 565 2.61 7.92 -31.38
C SER A 565 2.53 7.60 -29.89
N CYS A 566 1.35 7.23 -29.37
CA CYS A 566 1.17 6.89 -27.97
C CYS A 566 2.01 5.67 -27.57
N GLU A 567 1.92 4.58 -28.35
CA GLU A 567 2.71 3.37 -28.09
C GLU A 567 4.20 3.63 -28.27
N THR A 568 4.57 4.42 -29.28
CA THR A 568 5.98 4.76 -29.56
C THR A 568 6.61 5.52 -28.40
N ARG A 569 5.97 6.58 -27.91
CA ARG A 569 6.51 7.39 -26.79
C ARG A 569 6.58 6.61 -25.49
N LEU A 570 5.58 5.79 -25.18
CA LEU A 570 5.63 4.91 -24.01
C LEU A 570 6.80 3.92 -24.08
N HIS A 571 7.02 3.34 -25.26
CA HIS A 571 8.12 2.40 -25.45
C HIS A 571 9.50 3.07 -25.33
N GLU A 572 9.66 4.25 -25.92
CA GLU A 572 10.87 5.05 -25.79
C GLU A 572 11.15 5.40 -24.33
N GLU A 573 10.13 5.79 -23.57
CA GLU A 573 10.28 6.08 -22.14
C GLU A 573 10.68 4.84 -21.33
N VAL A 574 10.14 3.65 -21.66
CA VAL A 574 10.55 2.39 -21.02
C VAL A 574 12.04 2.13 -21.21
N LEU A 575 12.54 2.35 -22.43
CA LEU A 575 13.95 2.15 -22.77
C LEU A 575 14.86 3.22 -22.17
N THR A 576 14.45 4.49 -22.20
CA THR A 576 15.19 5.60 -21.58
C THR A 576 15.38 5.34 -20.10
N ARG A 577 14.31 5.03 -19.35
CA ARG A 577 14.40 4.71 -17.92
C ARG A 577 15.17 3.42 -17.65
N PHE A 578 15.13 2.45 -18.56
CA PHE A 578 15.95 1.26 -18.45
C PHE A 578 17.45 1.62 -18.49
N HIS A 579 17.87 2.33 -19.54
CA HIS A 579 19.26 2.66 -19.82
C HIS A 579 19.86 3.72 -18.89
N GLU A 580 19.05 4.66 -18.42
CA GLU A 580 19.46 5.68 -17.44
C GLU A 580 19.33 5.20 -15.98
N THR A 581 18.98 3.92 -15.76
CA THR A 581 18.75 3.33 -14.43
C THR A 581 17.81 4.17 -13.56
N ARG A 582 16.61 4.48 -14.09
CA ARG A 582 15.57 5.27 -13.40
C ARG A 582 14.31 4.48 -13.09
N SER A 583 13.58 4.83 -12.02
CA SER A 583 12.32 4.17 -11.67
C SER A 583 11.24 4.37 -12.74
N TYR A 584 10.39 3.37 -12.89
CA TYR A 584 9.21 3.38 -13.75
C TYR A 584 7.99 4.06 -13.10
N ASP A 585 8.19 4.76 -11.99
CA ASP A 585 7.14 5.46 -11.26
C ASP A 585 6.97 6.93 -11.69
N LEU A 586 6.01 7.64 -11.11
CA LEU A 586 5.75 9.04 -11.45
C LEU A 586 6.92 9.97 -11.11
N TYR A 587 7.86 9.57 -10.24
CA TYR A 587 8.95 10.41 -9.81
C TYR A 587 10.20 10.30 -10.68
N ASN A 588 10.29 9.24 -11.51
CA ASN A 588 11.42 8.98 -12.41
C ASN A 588 12.76 9.12 -11.67
N ALA A 589 12.86 8.55 -10.47
CA ALA A 589 13.99 8.73 -9.57
C ALA A 589 15.21 7.89 -10.01
N PRO A 590 16.45 8.36 -9.81
CA PRO A 590 17.63 7.55 -10.06
C PRO A 590 17.66 6.34 -9.10
N LEU A 591 18.10 5.20 -9.61
CA LEU A 591 18.22 3.95 -8.87
C LEU A 591 19.69 3.54 -8.76
N ALA A 592 20.02 2.71 -7.78
CA ALA A 592 21.35 2.10 -7.71
C ALA A 592 21.49 0.96 -8.75
N GLY A 593 22.58 0.98 -9.50
CA GLY A 593 22.84 0.13 -10.68
C GLY A 593 23.10 1.00 -11.89
#